data_AF-A0A963WEY2-F1
#
_entry.id   AF-A0A963WEY2-F1
#
_cell.length_a   1.000
_cell.length_b   1.000
_cell.length_c   1.000
_cell.angle_alpha   90.00
_cell.angle_beta   90.00
_cell.angle_gamma   90.00
#
_symmetry.space_group_name_H-M   'P 1'
#
loop_
_entity.id
_entity.type
_entity.pdbx_description
1 polymer ?
#
loop_
_entity_poly.entity_id
_entity_poly.type
_entity_poly.pdbx_seq_one_letter_code
_entity_poly.pdbx_strand_id
1 'polypeptide(L)'
;QAGVADTGQLYLVGYSEGGYATMAAQREMVRSGSPLLKQLVLTLPAAGPYDVQVTMDTLLARVADLSPWLGWALNPGNLSQLSDTVRDEVRRLLLRQMIPSDADVSYQTKFLDDYMADDTEAI
;
A
#
# COMPACT_ATOMS: atom_id res chain seq x y z
N GLN A 1 27.02 -6.19 -26.43
CA GLN A 1 25.66 -6.43 -26.94
C GLN A 1 25.11 -5.09 -27.39
N ALA A 2 24.74 -4.94 -28.67
CA ALA A 2 24.02 -3.74 -29.12
C ALA A 2 22.55 -3.91 -28.72
N GLY A 3 22.00 -2.95 -27.98
CA GLY A 3 20.61 -2.99 -27.50
C GLY A 3 19.62 -3.03 -28.66
N VAL A 4 18.44 -3.61 -28.42
CA VAL A 4 17.30 -3.54 -29.35
C VAL A 4 16.82 -2.08 -29.39
N ALA A 5 16.61 -1.53 -30.58
CA ALA A 5 16.09 -0.17 -30.72
C ALA A 5 14.64 -0.10 -30.20
N ASP A 6 14.40 0.81 -29.26
CA ASP A 6 13.06 1.12 -28.74
C ASP A 6 12.47 2.37 -29.43
N THR A 7 11.17 2.59 -29.24
CA THR A 7 10.44 3.75 -29.77
C THR A 7 10.59 5.00 -28.91
N GLY A 8 11.32 4.92 -27.79
CA GLY A 8 11.44 5.98 -26.79
C GLY A 8 10.14 6.30 -26.04
N GLN A 9 9.10 5.47 -26.16
CA GLN A 9 7.82 5.66 -25.47
C GLN A 9 7.71 4.76 -24.25
N LEU A 10 7.30 5.34 -23.12
CA LEU A 10 7.07 4.66 -21.86
C LEU A 10 5.57 4.64 -21.54
N TYR A 11 5.07 3.47 -21.20
CA TYR A 11 3.70 3.23 -20.75
C TYR A 11 3.74 2.51 -19.41
N LEU A 12 2.95 2.97 -18.45
CA LEU A 12 2.84 2.34 -17.13
C LEU A 12 1.44 1.76 -16.96
N VAL A 13 1.34 0.48 -16.63
CA VAL A 13 0.07 -0.21 -16.41
C VAL A 13 0.20 -1.21 -15.28
N GLY A 14 -0.85 -1.32 -14.47
CA GLY A 14 -0.92 -2.34 -13.44
C GLY A 14 -2.34 -2.51 -12.92
N TYR A 15 -2.62 -3.69 -12.39
CA TYR A 15 -3.93 -4.08 -11.85
C TYR A 15 -3.79 -4.51 -10.38
N SER A 16 -4.81 -4.23 -9.55
CA SER A 16 -4.78 -4.54 -8.11
C SER A 16 -3.58 -3.86 -7.42
N GLU A 17 -2.73 -4.58 -6.68
CA GLU A 17 -1.47 -4.06 -6.14
C GLU A 17 -0.61 -3.37 -7.22
N GLY A 18 -0.57 -3.93 -8.43
CA GLY A 18 0.13 -3.32 -9.56
C GLY A 18 -0.44 -1.95 -9.95
N GLY A 19 -1.74 -1.71 -9.70
CA GLY A 19 -2.36 -0.41 -9.90
C GLY A 19 -1.86 0.64 -8.90
N TYR A 20 -1.67 0.25 -7.63
CA TYR A 20 -1.02 1.10 -6.63
C TYR A 20 0.44 1.37 -7.03
N ALA A 21 1.21 0.32 -7.35
CA ALA A 21 2.61 0.45 -7.76
C ALA A 21 2.77 1.36 -8.99
N THR A 22 1.83 1.28 -9.95
CA THR A 22 1.79 2.12 -11.15
C THR A 22 1.60 3.61 -10.79
N MET A 23 0.67 3.91 -9.88
CA MET A 23 0.44 5.27 -9.41
C MET A 23 1.62 5.80 -8.59
N ALA A 24 2.18 4.98 -7.69
CA ALA A 24 3.33 5.33 -6.87
C ALA A 24 4.58 5.60 -7.73
N ALA A 25 4.83 4.79 -8.75
CA ALA A 25 5.92 4.99 -9.70
C ALA A 25 5.77 6.31 -10.47
N GLN A 26 4.56 6.62 -10.97
CA GLN A 26 4.30 7.90 -11.61
C GLN A 26 4.51 9.08 -10.62
N ARG A 27 4.00 8.97 -9.39
CA ARG A 27 4.18 10.00 -8.34
C ARG A 27 5.65 10.28 -8.10
N GLU A 28 6.46 9.24 -7.94
CA GLU A 28 7.90 9.36 -7.70
C GLU A 28 8.64 9.94 -8.90
N MET A 29 8.28 9.56 -10.12
CA MET A 29 8.85 10.16 -11.33
C MET A 29 8.61 11.68 -11.36
N VAL A 30 7.40 12.14 -11.03
CA VAL A 30 7.07 13.57 -10.94
C VAL A 30 7.84 14.24 -9.81
N ARG A 31 7.84 13.67 -8.61
CA ARG A 31 8.49 14.23 -7.41
C ARG A 31 9.99 14.40 -7.57
N SER A 32 10.65 13.41 -8.18
CA SER A 32 12.10 13.41 -8.40
C SER A 32 12.55 14.17 -9.66
N GLY A 33 11.62 14.59 -10.51
CA GLY A 33 11.95 15.19 -11.81
C GLY A 33 12.61 14.19 -12.78
N SER A 34 12.17 12.93 -12.75
CA SER A 34 12.78 11.83 -13.51
C SER A 34 12.90 12.15 -15.01
N PRO A 35 14.06 11.88 -15.65
CA PRO A 35 14.22 12.10 -17.08
C PRO A 35 13.27 11.25 -17.94
N LEU A 36 12.78 10.14 -17.39
CA LEU A 36 11.82 9.24 -18.04
C LEU A 36 10.44 9.87 -18.23
N LEU A 37 10.10 10.96 -17.50
CA LEU A 37 8.84 11.67 -17.69
C LEU A 37 8.66 12.17 -19.14
N LYS A 38 9.75 12.51 -19.81
CA LYS A 38 9.71 12.98 -21.22
C LYS A 38 9.27 11.89 -22.20
N GLN A 39 9.41 10.64 -21.79
CA GLN A 39 9.05 9.46 -22.57
C GLN A 39 7.68 8.90 -22.17
N LEU A 40 7.15 9.31 -21.01
CA LEU A 40 5.89 8.81 -20.48
C LEU A 40 4.70 9.31 -21.31
N VAL A 41 4.04 8.39 -22.02
CA VAL A 41 2.89 8.68 -22.87
C VAL A 41 1.57 8.47 -22.11
N LEU A 42 1.49 7.42 -21.31
CA LEU A 42 0.27 7.03 -20.60
C LEU A 42 0.59 6.27 -19.32
N THR A 43 -0.18 6.56 -18.27
CA THR A 43 -0.23 5.77 -17.04
C THR A 43 -1.66 5.29 -16.80
N LEU A 44 -1.85 3.98 -16.64
CA LEU A 44 -3.13 3.34 -16.38
C LEU A 44 -3.02 2.48 -15.11
N PRO A 45 -3.20 3.10 -13.94
CA PRO A 45 -3.30 2.36 -12.68
C PRO A 45 -4.74 1.83 -12.57
N ALA A 46 -4.96 0.52 -12.62
CA ALA A 46 -6.28 -0.10 -12.57
C ALA A 46 -6.56 -0.82 -11.23
N ALA A 47 -7.74 -0.60 -10.66
CA ALA A 47 -8.25 -1.30 -9.47
C ALA A 47 -7.26 -1.38 -8.29
N GLY A 48 -6.36 -0.40 -8.14
CA GLY A 48 -5.43 -0.37 -7.03
C GLY A 48 -6.03 0.28 -5.79
N PRO A 49 -5.58 -0.10 -4.58
CA PRO A 49 -5.90 0.62 -3.36
C PRO A 49 -5.12 1.94 -3.35
N TYR A 50 -5.58 2.95 -4.08
CA TYR A 50 -4.87 4.23 -4.21
C TYR A 50 -4.84 5.03 -2.90
N ASP A 51 -5.85 4.82 -2.07
CA ASP A 51 -5.90 5.25 -0.68
C ASP A 51 -5.82 4.00 0.21
N VAL A 52 -4.59 3.63 0.53
CA VAL A 52 -4.30 2.45 1.36
C VAL A 52 -4.82 2.68 2.78
N GLN A 53 -4.83 3.94 3.27
CA GLN A 53 -5.33 4.30 4.60
C GLN A 53 -6.83 4.04 4.71
N VAL A 54 -7.64 4.53 3.77
CA VAL A 54 -9.09 4.27 3.74
C VAL A 54 -9.38 2.76 3.65
N THR A 55 -8.55 2.02 2.91
CA THR A 55 -8.68 0.56 2.82
C THR A 55 -8.40 -0.11 4.17
N MET A 56 -7.36 0.29 4.88
CA MET A 56 -7.02 -0.24 6.21
C MET A 56 -8.05 0.18 7.27
N ASP A 57 -8.51 1.43 7.25
CA ASP A 57 -9.56 1.94 8.12
C ASP A 57 -10.86 1.13 7.96
N THR A 58 -11.20 0.77 6.72
CA THR A 58 -12.36 -0.10 6.43
C THR A 58 -12.19 -1.50 7.03
N LEU A 59 -10.97 -2.05 7.00
CA LEU A 59 -10.68 -3.35 7.61
C LEU A 59 -10.72 -3.28 9.14
N LEU A 60 -10.16 -2.22 9.73
CA LEU A 60 -10.23 -1.97 11.17
C LEU A 60 -11.66 -1.74 11.65
N ALA A 61 -12.49 -1.03 10.89
CA ALA A 61 -13.91 -0.86 11.18
C ALA A 61 -14.63 -2.22 11.27
N ARG A 62 -14.33 -3.18 10.38
CA ARG A 62 -14.88 -4.54 10.49
C ARG A 62 -14.42 -5.29 11.73
N VAL A 63 -13.18 -5.07 12.18
CA VAL A 63 -12.68 -5.66 13.44
C VAL A 63 -13.37 -5.02 14.64
N ALA A 64 -13.61 -3.71 14.61
CA ALA A 64 -14.34 -2.98 15.64
C ALA A 64 -15.80 -3.44 15.76
N ASP A 65 -16.47 -3.74 14.64
CA ASP A 65 -17.84 -4.28 14.62
C ASP A 65 -17.94 -5.66 15.29
N LEU A 66 -16.88 -6.46 15.24
CA LEU A 66 -16.83 -7.79 15.87
C LEU A 66 -16.53 -7.71 17.38
N SER A 67 -15.92 -6.63 17.85
CA SER A 67 -15.54 -6.44 19.24
C SER A 67 -15.40 -4.95 19.61
N PRO A 68 -16.42 -4.33 20.22
CA PRO A 68 -16.45 -2.89 20.47
C PRO A 68 -15.29 -2.37 21.34
N TRP A 69 -14.78 -3.20 22.25
CA TRP A 69 -13.63 -2.84 23.09
C TRP A 69 -12.30 -2.83 22.31
N LEU A 70 -12.19 -3.64 21.24
CA LEU A 70 -11.06 -3.56 20.30
C LEU A 70 -11.18 -2.32 19.41
N GLY A 71 -12.39 -1.87 19.05
CA GLY A 71 -12.60 -0.69 18.22
C GLY A 71 -12.01 0.60 18.80
N TRP A 72 -12.08 0.81 20.12
CA TRP A 72 -11.43 1.96 20.77
C TRP A 72 -9.90 1.83 20.83
N ALA A 73 -9.40 0.62 21.11
CA ALA A 73 -7.95 0.36 21.22
C ALA A 73 -7.23 0.42 19.86
N LEU A 74 -7.94 0.15 18.76
CA LEU A 74 -7.39 0.08 17.40
C LEU A 74 -7.74 1.30 16.55
N ASN A 75 -8.19 2.40 17.15
CA ASN A 75 -8.56 3.59 16.38
C ASN A 75 -7.31 4.16 15.67
N PRO A 76 -7.38 4.53 14.37
CA PRO A 76 -6.28 5.20 13.67
C PRO A 76 -5.85 6.46 14.44
N GLY A 77 -4.55 6.61 14.72
CA GLY A 77 -3.98 7.66 15.57
C GLY A 77 -3.60 7.23 17.00
N ASN A 78 -4.01 6.04 17.44
CA ASN A 78 -3.59 5.45 18.72
C ASN A 78 -2.80 4.15 18.54
N LEU A 79 -2.59 3.69 17.29
CA LEU A 79 -1.89 2.43 16.99
C LEU A 79 -0.42 2.50 17.46
N SER A 80 0.18 3.68 17.33
CA SER A 80 1.51 4.00 17.85
C SER A 80 1.63 3.91 19.37
N GLN A 81 0.52 3.92 20.11
CA GLN A 81 0.49 3.87 21.58
C GLN A 81 0.26 2.45 22.13
N LEU A 82 0.02 1.46 21.25
CA LEU A 82 -0.11 0.06 21.64
C LEU A 82 1.23 -0.52 22.10
N SER A 83 1.18 -1.44 23.07
CA SER A 83 2.35 -2.24 23.45
C SER A 83 2.79 -3.14 22.28
N ASP A 84 4.09 -3.44 22.22
CA ASP A 84 4.69 -4.20 21.11
C ASP A 84 3.95 -5.52 20.83
N THR A 85 3.59 -6.27 21.87
CA THR A 85 2.84 -7.53 21.73
C THR A 85 1.46 -7.32 21.07
N VAL A 86 0.74 -6.27 21.44
CA VAL A 86 -0.58 -5.99 20.86
C VAL A 86 -0.43 -5.48 19.43
N ARG A 87 0.56 -4.63 19.16
CA ARG A 87 0.86 -4.14 17.81
C ARG A 87 1.22 -5.28 16.85
N ASP A 88 2.06 -6.21 17.27
CA ASP A 88 2.45 -7.37 16.49
C ASP A 88 1.25 -8.27 16.15
N GLU A 89 0.35 -8.45 17.11
CA GLU A 89 -0.86 -9.25 16.91
C GLU A 89 -1.84 -8.57 15.93
N VAL A 90 -2.05 -7.26 16.06
CA VAL A 90 -2.88 -6.48 15.13
C VAL A 90 -2.29 -6.52 13.72
N ARG A 91 -0.98 -6.29 13.60
CA ARG A 91 -0.25 -6.41 12.34
C ARG A 91 -0.43 -7.78 11.72
N ARG A 92 -0.31 -8.86 12.51
CA ARG A 92 -0.50 -10.24 12.06
C ARG A 92 -1.92 -10.49 11.55
N LEU A 93 -2.93 -9.98 12.25
CA LEU A 93 -4.33 -10.13 11.86
C LEU A 93 -4.65 -9.36 10.57
N LEU A 94 -4.17 -8.12 10.46
CA LEU A 94 -4.31 -7.33 9.23
C LEU A 94 -3.62 -8.02 8.05
N LEU A 95 -2.38 -8.49 8.21
CA LEU A 95 -1.68 -9.26 7.18
C LEU A 95 -2.46 -10.51 6.77
N ARG A 96 -2.99 -11.26 7.72
CA ARG A 96 -3.77 -12.48 7.42
C ARG A 96 -5.07 -12.18 6.68
N GLN A 97 -5.69 -11.02 6.95
CA GLN A 97 -6.89 -10.59 6.26
C GLN A 97 -6.59 -10.12 4.82
N MET A 98 -5.44 -9.50 4.61
CA MET A 98 -4.99 -9.02 3.30
C MET A 98 -4.41 -10.14 2.43
N ILE A 99 -3.63 -11.03 3.04
CA ILE A 99 -2.85 -12.08 2.41
C ILE A 99 -3.24 -13.40 3.08
N PRO A 100 -4.04 -14.23 2.41
CA PRO A 100 -4.38 -15.56 2.88
C PRO A 100 -3.13 -16.39 3.19
N SER A 101 -3.20 -17.27 4.18
CA SER A 101 -2.06 -18.10 4.60
C SER A 101 -1.57 -19.09 3.54
N ASP A 102 -2.36 -19.31 2.49
CA ASP A 102 -2.09 -20.13 1.30
C ASP A 102 -1.71 -19.29 0.07
N ALA A 103 -1.43 -17.99 0.23
CA ALA A 103 -0.99 -17.15 -0.87
C ALA A 103 0.44 -17.50 -1.30
N ASP A 104 0.61 -17.88 -2.57
CA ASP A 104 1.92 -18.14 -3.20
C ASP A 104 2.68 -16.85 -3.62
N VAL A 105 2.26 -15.69 -3.11
CA VAL A 105 2.79 -14.36 -3.49
C VAL A 105 3.32 -13.62 -2.28
N SER A 106 4.53 -13.07 -2.42
CA SER A 106 5.18 -12.22 -1.42
C SER A 106 4.79 -10.75 -1.64
N TYR A 107 4.24 -10.10 -0.61
CA TYR A 107 3.85 -8.70 -0.65
C TYR A 107 4.84 -7.82 0.12
N GLN A 108 5.02 -6.58 -0.32
CA GLN A 108 5.79 -5.60 0.43
C GLN A 108 4.94 -5.01 1.57
N THR A 109 5.32 -5.28 2.83
CA THR A 109 4.50 -4.90 4.00
C THR A 109 4.82 -3.53 4.58
N LYS A 110 5.72 -2.76 3.96
CA LYS A 110 6.18 -1.47 4.52
C LYS A 110 5.02 -0.50 4.78
N PHE A 111 4.03 -0.45 3.88
CA PHE A 111 2.84 0.39 4.07
C PHE A 111 2.08 0.03 5.37
N LEU A 112 2.05 -1.24 5.76
CA LEU A 112 1.39 -1.68 6.98
C LEU A 112 2.22 -1.28 8.20
N ASP A 113 3.55 -1.38 8.10
CA ASP A 113 4.45 -0.96 9.16
C ASP A 113 4.33 0.57 9.39
N ASP A 114 4.23 1.36 8.32
CA ASP A 114 4.00 2.80 8.36
C ASP A 114 2.60 3.13 8.92
N TYR A 115 1.57 2.36 8.56
CA TYR A 115 0.21 2.49 9.09
C TYR A 115 0.14 2.22 10.60
N MET A 116 0.80 1.15 11.07
CA MET A 116 0.88 0.81 12.49
C MET A 116 1.69 1.84 13.30
N ALA A 117 2.48 2.69 12.64
CA ALA A 117 3.24 3.78 13.24
C ALA A 117 2.45 5.11 13.28
N ASP A 118 1.22 5.15 12.76
CA ASP A 118 0.45 6.37 12.50
C ASP A 118 1.18 7.39 11.58
N ASP A 119 2.11 6.90 10.73
CA ASP A 119 2.86 7.74 9.78
C ASP A 119 2.07 7.91 8.47
N THR A 120 1.02 8.72 8.54
CA THR A 120 0.13 9.01 7.40
C THR A 120 0.80 9.76 6.24
N GLU A 121 2.01 10.33 6.43
CA GLU A 121 2.76 10.96 5.34
C GLU A 121 3.57 9.93 4.54
N ALA A 122 3.96 8.81 5.17
CA ALA A 122 4.69 7.72 4.53
C ALA A 122 3.81 6.77 3.70
N ILE A 123 2.48 6.86 3.81
CA ILE A 123 1.47 6.01 3.16
C ILE A 123 0.71 6.84 2.11
#